data_AF-A0A944WN30-F1
#
_entry.id   AF-A0A944WN30-F1
#
_cell.length_a   1.000
_cell.length_b   1.000
_cell.length_c   1.000
_cell.angle_alpha   90.00
_cell.angle_beta   90.00
_cell.angle_gamma   90.00
#
_symmetry.space_group_name_H-M   'P 1'
#
loop_
_entity.id
_entity.type
_entity.pdbx_description
1 polymer ?
#
loop_
_entity_poly.entity_id
_entity_poly.type
_entity_poly.pdbx_seq_one_letter_code
_entity_poly.pdbx_strand_id
1 'polypeptide(L)' 'MRIIAGEFRGRKLKVPTGNDVRPTSDKVREALFNLLTSMLNWDKMTVLDLYAGSGALGLEALSRGAKKVIF' A
#
# COMPACT_ATOMS: atom_id res chain seq x y z
N MET A 1 6.47 -1.88 -10.00
CA MET A 1 5.94 -1.32 -8.74
C MET A 1 6.69 -1.94 -7.56
N ARG A 2 6.90 -1.21 -6.46
CA ARG A 2 7.56 -1.70 -5.24
C ARG A 2 6.91 -1.12 -3.99
N ILE A 3 7.14 -1.75 -2.85
CA ILE A 3 6.80 -1.18 -1.53
C ILE A 3 7.75 -0.01 -1.25
N ILE A 4 7.20 1.12 -0.78
CA ILE A 4 7.89 2.41 -0.71
C ILE A 4 8.57 2.61 0.65
N ALA A 5 7.91 2.26 1.74
CA ALA A 5 8.42 2.43 3.10
C ALA A 5 7.97 1.30 4.05
N GLY A 6 8.41 1.39 5.31
CA GLY A 6 8.10 0.41 6.33
C GLY A 6 8.99 -0.84 6.29
N GLU A 7 8.57 -1.90 6.97
CA GLU A 7 9.34 -3.14 7.16
C GLU A 7 9.71 -3.82 5.83
N PHE A 8 8.81 -3.76 4.84
CA PHE A 8 8.97 -4.44 3.55
C PHE A 8 9.48 -3.51 2.44
N ARG A 9 10.03 -2.35 2.80
CA ARG A 9 10.55 -1.35 1.86
C ARG A 9 11.46 -1.97 0.79
N GLY A 10 11.23 -1.58 -0.46
CA GLY A 10 12.04 -2.00 -1.61
C GLY A 10 11.63 -3.34 -2.24
N ARG A 11 10.75 -4.12 -1.61
CA ARG A 11 10.25 -5.37 -2.21
C ARG A 11 9.46 -5.07 -3.48
N LYS A 12 9.79 -5.79 -4.56
CA LYS A 12 9.09 -5.68 -5.85
C LYS A 12 7.72 -6.36 -5.75
N LEU A 13 6.69 -5.71 -6.28
CA LEU A 13 5.36 -6.28 -6.39
C LEU A 13 5.16 -6.86 -7.80
N LYS A 14 4.67 -8.11 -7.86
CA LYS A 14 4.22 -8.71 -9.12
C LYS A 14 2.85 -8.12 -9.42
N VAL A 15 2.75 -7.43 -10.54
CA VAL A 15 1.51 -6.80 -11.00
C VAL A 15 1.15 -7.36 -12.38
N PRO A 16 -0.14 -7.51 -12.72
CA PRO A 16 -0.54 -7.89 -14.06
C PRO A 16 0.07 -6.94 -15.09
N THR A 17 0.57 -7.49 -16.19
CA THR A 17 1.06 -6.73 -17.34
C THR A 17 -0.11 -6.39 -18.25
N GLY A 18 -0.26 -5.13 -18.66
CA GLY A 18 -1.31 -4.70 -19.59
C GLY A 18 -1.94 -3.36 -19.19
N ASN A 19 -2.90 -2.90 -20.00
CA ASN A 19 -3.65 -1.65 -19.75
C ASN A 19 -4.91 -1.87 -18.90
N ASP A 20 -5.23 -3.12 -18.54
CA ASP A 20 -6.42 -3.48 -17.75
C ASP A 20 -6.32 -3.01 -16.29
N VAL A 21 -5.13 -2.62 -15.86
CA VAL A 21 -4.87 -2.05 -14.53
C VAL A 21 -4.30 -0.65 -14.68
N ARG A 22 -4.97 0.34 -14.09
CA ARG A 22 -4.42 1.70 -13.92
C ARG A 22 -3.54 1.72 -12.67
N PRO A 23 -2.21 1.72 -12.77
CA PRO A 23 -1.36 1.69 -11.59
C PRO A 23 -1.40 3.04 -10.86
N THR A 24 -1.54 3.01 -9.54
CA THR A 24 -1.24 4.18 -8.72
C THR A 24 0.29 4.39 -8.70
N SER A 25 0.74 5.55 -9.17
CA SER A 25 2.16 5.88 -9.22
C SER A 25 2.78 5.83 -7.83
N ASP A 26 4.08 5.51 -7.76
CA ASP A 26 4.80 5.47 -6.49
C ASP A 26 4.70 6.82 -5.76
N LYS A 27 4.75 7.95 -6.49
CA LYS A 27 4.60 9.30 -5.92
C LYS A 27 3.23 9.55 -5.27
N VAL A 28 2.15 9.12 -5.91
CA VAL A 28 0.79 9.27 -5.35
C VAL A 28 0.62 8.40 -4.11
N ARG A 29 1.13 7.16 -4.14
CA ARG A 29 1.07 6.25 -2.99
C ARG A 29 1.90 6.77 -1.83
N GLU A 30 3.11 7.26 -2.08
CA GLU A 30 3.96 7.89 -1.06
C GLU A 30 3.27 9.10 -0.41
N ALA A 31 2.70 10.00 -1.20
CA ALA A 31 2.00 11.18 -0.69
C ALA A 31 0.79 10.79 0.19
N LEU A 32 -0.02 9.82 -0.26
CA LEU A 32 -1.15 9.31 0.51
C LEU A 32 -0.71 8.75 1.87
N PHE A 33 0.29 7.89 1.90
CA PHE A 33 0.73 7.27 3.16
C PHE A 33 1.47 8.25 4.07
N ASN A 34 2.13 9.27 3.54
CA ASN A 34 2.70 10.34 4.35
C ASN A 34 1.60 11.13 5.06
N LEU A 35 0.49 11.45 4.37
CA LEU A 35 -0.69 12.07 4.98
C LEU A 35 -1.31 11.15 6.05
N LEU A 36 -1.54 9.88 5.75
CA LEU A 36 -2.15 8.95 6.71
C LEU A 36 -1.27 8.75 7.94
N THR A 37 0.06 8.66 7.76
CA THR A 37 1.00 8.46 8.88
C THR A 37 1.11 9.70 9.77
N SER A 38 0.84 10.91 9.26
CA SER A 38 0.81 12.11 10.11
C SER A 38 -0.47 12.22 10.95
N MET A 39 -1.53 11.51 10.57
CA MET A 39 -2.85 11.60 11.20
C MET A 39 -3.21 10.37 12.04
N LEU A 40 -2.62 9.20 11.73
CA LEU A 40 -3.04 7.91 12.26
C LEU A 40 -1.85 7.18 12.89
N ASN A 41 -2.14 6.40 13.93
CA ASN A 41 -1.21 5.41 14.47
C ASN A 41 -1.55 4.04 13.90
N TRP A 42 -0.60 3.44 13.16
CA TRP A 42 -0.78 2.17 12.48
C TRP A 42 -0.93 0.97 13.42
N ASP A 43 -0.48 1.07 14.68
CA ASP A 43 -0.60 -0.04 15.63
C ASP A 43 -2.04 -0.50 15.77
N LYS A 44 -2.25 -1.82 15.66
CA LYS A 44 -3.56 -2.50 15.75
C LYS A 44 -4.61 -2.08 14.70
N MET A 45 -4.29 -1.25 13.70
CA MET A 45 -5.24 -0.89 12.65
C MET A 45 -5.60 -2.07 11.74
N THR A 46 -6.88 -2.12 11.35
CA THR A 46 -7.36 -2.98 10.26
C THR A 46 -7.71 -2.11 9.07
N VAL A 47 -7.17 -2.42 7.90
CA VAL A 47 -7.40 -1.68 6.65
C VAL A 47 -8.22 -2.54 5.69
N LEU A 48 -9.09 -1.89 4.91
CA LEU A 48 -9.87 -2.52 3.85
C LEU A 48 -9.51 -1.87 2.52
N ASP A 49 -9.10 -2.68 1.53
CA ASP A 49 -8.69 -2.25 0.19
C ASP A 49 -9.71 -2.72 -0.85
N LEU A 50 -10.85 -2.02 -0.93
CA LEU A 50 -12.07 -2.44 -1.66
C LEU A 50 -11.90 -2.72 -3.17
N TYR A 51 -10.83 -2.25 -3.79
CA TYR A 51 -10.51 -2.47 -5.19
C TYR A 51 -9.02 -2.74 -5.34
N ALA A 52 -8.53 -3.68 -4.54
CA ALA A 52 -7.11 -3.92 -4.33
C ALA A 52 -6.30 -4.04 -5.62
N GLY A 53 -6.86 -4.66 -6.67
CA GLY A 53 -6.13 -4.88 -7.92
C GLY A 53 -4.83 -5.64 -7.67
N SER A 54 -3.68 -4.96 -7.78
CA SER A 54 -2.39 -5.54 -7.41
C SER A 54 -2.11 -5.63 -5.89
N GLY A 55 -3.05 -5.18 -5.05
CA GLY A 55 -2.94 -5.10 -3.59
C GLY A 55 -1.93 -4.07 -3.09
N ALA A 56 -1.49 -3.13 -3.95
CA ALA A 56 -0.34 -2.28 -3.64
C ALA A 56 -0.58 -1.32 -2.47
N LEU A 57 -1.82 -0.84 -2.28
CA LEU A 57 -2.16 0.02 -1.15
C LEU A 57 -2.24 -0.79 0.14
N GLY A 58 -2.99 -1.90 0.15
CA GLY A 58 -3.06 -2.79 1.29
C GLY A 58 -1.69 -3.32 1.76
N LEU A 59 -0.82 -3.72 0.82
CA LEU A 59 0.53 -4.19 1.14
C LEU A 59 1.42 -3.07 1.71
N GLU A 60 1.26 -1.84 1.24
CA GLU A 60 1.98 -0.67 1.79
C GLU A 60 1.50 -0.37 3.23
N ALA A 61 0.21 -0.53 3.51
CA ALA A 61 -0.34 -0.39 4.86
C ALA A 61 0.22 -1.45 5.82
N LEU A 62 0.30 -2.73 5.41
CA LEU A 62 0.96 -3.78 6.19
C LEU A 62 2.42 -3.44 6.46
N SER A 63 3.16 -3.00 5.43
CA SER A 63 4.57 -2.61 5.58
C SER A 63 4.77 -1.51 6.62
N ARG A 64 3.80 -0.59 6.73
CA ARG A 64 3.85 0.55 7.67
C ARG A 64 3.31 0.22 9.07
N GLY A 65 2.91 -1.02 9.32
CA GLY A 65 2.56 -1.51 10.65
C GLY A 65 1.07 -1.78 10.87
N ALA A 66 0.22 -1.73 9.84
CA ALA A 66 -1.16 -2.19 9.97
C ALA A 66 -1.20 -3.66 10.41
N LYS A 67 -2.05 -3.99 11.39
CA LYS A 67 -2.16 -5.35 11.94
C LYS A 67 -2.82 -6.33 10.98
N LYS A 68 -3.80 -5.85 10.21
CA LYS A 68 -4.56 -6.67 9.27
C LYS A 68 -4.99 -5.85 8.07
N VAL A 69 -4.99 -6.49 6.91
CA VAL A 69 -5.59 -5.93 5.70
C VAL A 69 -6.58 -6.93 5.12
N ILE A 70 -7.74 -6.42 4.72
CA ILE A 70 -8.76 -7.13 3.96
C ILE A 70 -8.70 -6.54 2.54
N PHE A 71 -8.57 -7.40 1.55
CA PHE A 71 -8.46 -7.05 0.14
C PHE A 71 -9.76 -7.38 -0.61
#